data_AF-A0A933FGQ3-F1
#
_entry.id   AF-A0A933FGQ3-F1
#
_cell.length_a   1.000
_cell.length_b   1.000
_cell.length_c   1.000
_cell.angle_alpha   90.00
_cell.angle_beta   90.00
_cell.angle_gamma   90.00
#
_symmetry.space_group_name_H-M   'P 1'
#
loop_
_entity.id
_entity.type
_entity.pdbx_description
1 polymer ?
#
loop_
_entity_poly.entity_id
_entity_poly.type
_entity_poly.pdbx_seq_one_letter_code
_entity_poly.pdbx_strand_id
1 'polypeptide(L)'
;MPTLARRAWLAGLLLLAARAAPAQAPYPPAETDAGRPPLDRRYGYEEFAFLGWSKTCSAAIRHLRYPPSARGADPIWSRLGALSLEPDAERAQPRWLLSTGSPGTHWDPSRSEAASQVLAREGYGEPGFLETVRLGPAPALKDLAAVRTPATLDVAYRVAWPPKPHALSRVYYSALGNCALTVFERPGAPTDAYRYELVRLPVEARRRRAQSHLNAAVLLYRSENDLYGALEEARVAATMDPRLGEARYRHATLLAAHGRFEEALRELTEAVKLDARHGASAKKALEFEDIRKQPRFAEAIKPGRGTLPLDPR
;
A
#
# COMPACT_ATOMS: atom_id res chain seq x y z
N MET A 1 -76.49 36.35 -0.11
CA MET A 1 -76.55 34.86 -0.08
C MET A 1 -76.61 34.38 -1.52
N PRO A 2 -75.89 33.33 -1.99
CA PRO A 2 -74.77 32.54 -1.43
C PRO A 2 -73.44 32.79 -2.20
N THR A 3 -72.28 32.92 -1.57
CA THR A 3 -71.24 31.88 -1.33
C THR A 3 -70.88 30.99 -2.52
N LEU A 4 -69.75 31.29 -3.18
CA LEU A 4 -68.94 30.31 -3.90
C LEU A 4 -67.54 30.30 -3.29
N ALA A 5 -67.29 29.27 -2.49
CA ALA A 5 -66.03 28.99 -1.86
C ALA A 5 -65.40 27.76 -2.53
N ARG A 6 -64.06 27.72 -2.47
CA ARG A 6 -63.20 26.51 -2.44
C ARG A 6 -62.90 25.81 -3.77
N ARG A 7 -61.64 25.91 -4.22
CA ARG A 7 -60.59 24.88 -3.98
C ARG A 7 -59.32 25.24 -4.77
N ALA A 8 -58.31 25.76 -4.09
CA ALA A 8 -56.95 25.79 -4.60
C ALA A 8 -56.35 24.39 -4.46
N TRP A 9 -55.92 23.82 -5.58
CA TRP A 9 -55.16 22.58 -5.63
C TRP A 9 -53.70 22.88 -5.27
N LEU A 10 -53.27 22.48 -4.07
CA LEU A 10 -51.84 22.40 -3.72
C LEU A 10 -51.33 21.05 -4.24
N ALA A 11 -50.65 21.07 -5.38
CA ALA A 11 -49.83 19.96 -5.84
C ALA A 11 -48.60 19.86 -4.93
N GLY A 12 -48.65 18.94 -3.96
CA GLY A 12 -47.48 18.59 -3.14
C GLY A 12 -46.48 17.78 -3.96
N LEU A 13 -45.41 18.44 -4.42
CA LEU A 13 -44.22 17.75 -4.89
C LEU A 13 -43.49 17.14 -3.69
N LEU A 14 -43.66 15.84 -3.49
CA LEU A 14 -42.78 15.01 -2.67
C LEU A 14 -41.41 14.91 -3.38
N LEU A 15 -40.48 15.79 -3.02
CA LEU A 15 -39.06 15.63 -3.32
C LEU A 15 -38.52 14.45 -2.50
N LEU A 16 -38.51 13.26 -3.10
CA LEU A 16 -37.64 12.17 -2.66
C LEU A 16 -36.19 12.62 -2.87
N ALA A 17 -35.56 13.10 -1.79
CA ALA A 17 -34.12 13.26 -1.75
C ALA A 17 -33.47 11.87 -1.83
N ALA A 18 -33.13 11.44 -3.04
CA ALA A 18 -32.22 10.33 -3.26
C ALA A 18 -30.90 10.69 -2.54
N ARG A 19 -30.63 10.02 -1.42
CA ARG A 19 -29.31 10.05 -0.79
C ARG A 19 -28.33 9.50 -1.83
N ALA A 20 -27.59 10.40 -2.47
CA ALA A 20 -26.42 10.02 -3.23
C ALA A 20 -25.51 9.22 -2.30
N ALA A 21 -25.23 7.96 -2.66
CA ALA A 21 -24.15 7.21 -2.04
C ALA A 21 -22.88 8.06 -2.12
N PRO A 22 -22.02 8.08 -1.09
CA PRO A 22 -20.76 8.81 -1.18
C PRO A 22 -20.01 8.26 -2.39
N ALA A 23 -19.66 9.16 -3.31
CA ALA A 23 -18.76 8.86 -4.41
C ALA A 23 -17.53 8.20 -3.80
N GLN A 24 -17.30 6.92 -4.11
CA GLN A 24 -16.02 6.30 -3.86
C GLN A 24 -14.97 7.25 -4.43
N ALA A 25 -14.04 7.67 -3.58
CA ALA A 25 -12.91 8.47 -4.01
C ALA A 25 -12.33 7.78 -5.25
N PRO A 26 -12.11 8.50 -6.36
CA PRO A 26 -11.45 7.91 -7.51
C PRO A 26 -10.17 7.25 -7.00
N TYR A 27 -9.91 6.03 -7.48
CA TYR A 27 -8.63 5.36 -7.30
C TYR A 27 -7.51 6.41 -7.34
N PRO A 28 -6.52 6.35 -6.42
CA PRO A 28 -5.36 7.20 -6.61
C PRO A 28 -4.88 7.01 -8.05
N PRO A 29 -4.55 8.10 -8.77
CA PRO A 29 -4.03 7.97 -10.11
C PRO A 29 -2.91 6.92 -10.07
N ALA A 30 -2.85 6.05 -11.08
CA ALA A 30 -1.75 5.09 -11.23
C ALA A 30 -0.46 5.81 -10.83
N GLU A 31 0.15 5.40 -9.70
CA GLU A 31 1.23 6.14 -9.06
C GLU A 31 2.21 6.56 -10.15
N THR A 32 2.22 7.86 -10.44
CA THR A 32 3.18 8.41 -11.38
C THR A 32 4.54 8.26 -10.72
N ASP A 33 5.57 7.98 -11.51
CA ASP A 33 6.99 7.81 -11.12
C ASP A 33 7.62 9.05 -10.40
N ALA A 34 6.82 9.90 -9.75
CA ALA A 34 7.20 11.09 -9.00
C ALA A 34 8.09 10.69 -7.80
N GLY A 35 9.39 10.58 -8.07
CA GLY A 35 10.42 10.18 -7.12
C GLY A 35 11.47 9.24 -7.70
N ARG A 36 11.26 8.70 -8.92
CA ARG A 36 12.25 7.84 -9.58
C ARG A 36 13.18 8.65 -10.49
N PRO A 37 14.47 8.28 -10.58
CA PRO A 37 15.33 8.84 -11.61
C PRO A 37 14.70 8.57 -12.99
N PRO A 38 14.82 9.50 -13.96
CA PRO A 38 14.24 9.32 -15.29
C PRO A 38 14.73 8.02 -15.90
N LEU A 39 13.82 7.13 -16.30
CA LEU A 39 14.17 5.93 -17.06
C LEU A 39 14.88 6.36 -18.35
N ASP A 40 16.03 5.75 -18.66
CA ASP A 40 16.71 5.96 -19.94
C ASP A 40 15.88 5.35 -21.07
N ARG A 41 15.00 6.17 -21.66
CA ARG A 41 14.06 5.74 -22.71
C ARG A 41 14.74 5.38 -24.03
N ARG A 42 16.06 5.59 -24.17
CA ARG A 42 16.82 5.25 -25.38
C ARG A 42 16.85 3.76 -25.68
N TYR A 43 16.55 2.92 -24.69
CA TYR A 43 16.54 1.46 -24.83
C TYR A 43 15.14 0.84 -24.73
N GLY A 44 14.09 1.66 -24.62
CA GLY A 44 12.74 1.22 -24.29
C GLY A 44 12.53 1.14 -22.78
N TYR A 45 11.29 0.91 -22.36
CA TYR A 45 10.92 0.82 -20.94
C TYR A 45 9.66 -0.01 -20.75
N GLU A 46 9.41 -0.42 -19.52
CA GLU A 46 8.17 -1.09 -19.13
C GLU A 46 7.37 -0.22 -18.16
N GLU A 47 6.06 -0.43 -18.16
CA GLU A 47 5.14 0.13 -17.18
C GLU A 47 4.35 -1.01 -16.54
N PHE A 48 4.21 -0.97 -15.21
CA PHE A 48 3.38 -1.91 -14.46
C PHE A 48 2.34 -1.13 -13.65
N ALA A 49 1.08 -1.51 -13.77
CA ALA A 49 -0.01 -1.00 -12.97
C ALA A 49 -0.81 -2.14 -12.34
N PHE A 50 -1.04 -2.01 -11.04
CA PHE A 50 -2.07 -2.76 -10.32
C PHE A 50 -3.42 -2.06 -10.52
N LEU A 51 -4.46 -2.82 -10.89
CA LEU A 51 -5.77 -2.27 -11.23
C LEU A 51 -6.82 -2.51 -10.15
N GLY A 52 -6.61 -3.50 -9.27
CA GLY A 52 -7.54 -3.81 -8.20
C GLY A 52 -7.59 -5.30 -7.87
N TRP A 53 -8.06 -5.59 -6.67
CA TRP A 53 -8.42 -6.93 -6.21
C TRP A 53 -9.86 -7.25 -6.57
N SER A 54 -10.12 -8.53 -6.81
CA SER A 54 -11.47 -9.08 -6.68
C SER A 54 -11.80 -9.34 -5.20
N LYS A 55 -13.01 -9.87 -4.92
CA LYS A 55 -13.38 -10.38 -3.58
C LYS A 55 -12.66 -11.69 -3.20
N THR A 56 -11.94 -12.29 -4.14
CA THR A 56 -11.17 -13.51 -3.96
C THR A 56 -9.67 -13.23 -4.12
N CYS A 57 -8.82 -14.25 -4.06
CA CYS A 57 -7.39 -14.11 -4.31
C CYS A 57 -7.08 -13.96 -5.80
N SER A 58 -7.59 -12.88 -6.40
CA SER A 58 -7.32 -12.51 -7.77
C SER A 58 -7.04 -11.02 -7.89
N ALA A 59 -5.99 -10.68 -8.62
CA ALA A 59 -5.51 -9.33 -8.82
C ALA A 59 -5.51 -8.98 -10.32
N ALA A 60 -6.10 -7.84 -10.66
CA ALA A 60 -6.05 -7.28 -12.00
C ALA A 60 -4.79 -6.44 -12.17
N ILE A 61 -4.11 -6.59 -13.31
CA ILE A 61 -2.88 -5.88 -13.63
C ILE A 61 -2.83 -5.46 -15.09
N ARG A 62 -2.00 -4.43 -15.35
CA ARG A 62 -1.56 -4.01 -16.67
C ARG A 62 -0.05 -3.96 -16.69
N HIS A 63 0.57 -4.62 -17.67
CA HIS A 63 2.02 -4.61 -17.90
C HIS A 63 2.27 -4.29 -19.36
N LEU A 64 2.91 -3.16 -19.62
CA LEU A 64 3.19 -2.65 -20.95
C LEU A 64 4.70 -2.57 -21.16
N ARG A 65 5.13 -2.80 -22.40
CA ARG A 65 6.52 -2.61 -22.81
C ARG A 65 6.57 -1.75 -24.05
N TYR A 66 7.37 -0.72 -23.99
CA TYR A 66 7.53 0.29 -25.02
C TYR A 66 8.83 0.09 -25.80
N PRO A 67 8.85 0.40 -27.11
CA PRO A 67 10.05 0.33 -27.90
C PRO A 67 11.05 1.42 -27.48
N PRO A 68 12.31 1.31 -27.93
CA PRO A 68 13.28 2.39 -27.84
C PRO A 68 12.89 3.55 -28.79
N SER A 69 12.01 4.46 -28.37
CA SER A 69 11.69 5.69 -29.11
C SER A 69 10.96 6.75 -28.25
N ALA A 70 10.83 7.96 -28.79
CA ALA A 70 10.37 9.17 -28.10
C ALA A 70 8.99 9.05 -27.44
N ARG A 71 8.74 9.90 -26.44
CA ARG A 71 7.45 10.03 -25.70
C ARG A 71 6.24 9.90 -26.65
N GLY A 72 5.33 8.97 -26.36
CA GLY A 72 4.08 8.78 -27.10
C GLY A 72 4.04 7.60 -28.06
N ALA A 73 5.10 6.77 -28.14
CA ALA A 73 5.07 5.52 -28.89
C ALA A 73 4.10 4.50 -28.27
N ASP A 74 3.45 3.71 -29.12
CA ASP A 74 2.61 2.59 -28.68
C ASP A 74 3.46 1.45 -28.09
N PRO A 75 2.94 0.71 -27.10
CA PRO A 75 3.62 -0.45 -26.55
C PRO A 75 3.75 -1.57 -27.60
N ILE A 76 4.94 -2.15 -27.69
CA ILE A 76 5.27 -3.31 -28.54
C ILE A 76 4.85 -4.65 -27.93
N TRP A 77 4.50 -4.65 -26.65
CA TRP A 77 3.98 -5.79 -25.93
C TRP A 77 3.11 -5.31 -24.77
N SER A 78 2.03 -6.01 -24.50
CA SER A 78 1.10 -5.65 -23.45
C SER A 78 0.41 -6.89 -22.90
N ARG A 79 0.18 -6.88 -21.59
CA ARG A 79 -0.68 -7.83 -20.88
C ARG A 79 -1.61 -7.05 -19.98
N LEU A 80 -2.90 -7.29 -20.13
CA LEU A 80 -3.96 -6.71 -19.32
C LEU A 80 -4.99 -7.78 -19.01
N GLY A 81 -5.23 -8.02 -17.72
CA GLY A 81 -6.06 -9.12 -17.28
C GLY A 81 -5.95 -9.34 -15.78
N ALA A 82 -6.31 -10.54 -15.34
CA ALA A 82 -6.27 -10.92 -13.94
C ALA A 82 -5.41 -12.16 -13.72
N LEU A 83 -4.70 -12.18 -12.59
CA LEU A 83 -4.07 -13.37 -12.03
C LEU A 83 -4.98 -13.90 -10.93
N SER A 84 -5.31 -15.19 -10.95
CA SER A 84 -6.18 -15.81 -9.94
C SER A 84 -5.46 -16.97 -9.26
N LEU A 85 -5.53 -17.02 -7.93
CA LEU A 85 -4.98 -18.09 -7.11
C LEU A 85 -6.11 -18.84 -6.40
N GLU A 86 -6.48 -19.97 -6.97
CA GLU A 86 -7.50 -20.87 -6.42
C GLU A 86 -7.09 -21.38 -5.01
N PRO A 87 -8.05 -21.83 -4.17
CA PRO A 87 -7.78 -22.22 -2.79
C PRO A 87 -6.59 -23.17 -2.60
N ASP A 88 -6.50 -24.21 -3.45
CA ASP A 88 -5.48 -25.26 -3.37
C ASP A 88 -4.35 -25.10 -4.41
N ALA A 89 -4.33 -23.98 -5.14
CA ALA A 89 -3.32 -23.73 -6.15
C ALA A 89 -2.06 -23.10 -5.52
N GLU A 90 -0.89 -23.64 -5.87
CA GLU A 90 0.41 -23.06 -5.53
C GLU A 90 0.92 -22.07 -6.61
N ARG A 91 0.19 -21.95 -7.73
CA ARG A 91 0.56 -21.07 -8.84
C ARG A 91 -0.68 -20.32 -9.34
N ALA A 92 -0.53 -19.01 -9.50
CA ALA A 92 -1.58 -18.19 -10.05
C ALA A 92 -1.80 -18.49 -11.54
N GLN A 93 -3.06 -18.55 -11.95
CA GLN A 93 -3.48 -18.74 -13.33
C GLN A 93 -3.84 -17.38 -13.96
N PRO A 94 -3.21 -17.01 -15.08
CA PRO A 94 -3.53 -15.77 -15.76
C PRO A 94 -4.76 -15.91 -16.66
N ARG A 95 -5.63 -14.91 -16.65
CA ARG A 95 -6.66 -14.67 -17.66
C ARG A 95 -6.42 -13.30 -18.28
N TRP A 96 -5.82 -13.27 -19.47
CA TRP A 96 -5.56 -12.05 -20.22
C TRP A 96 -6.76 -11.67 -21.07
N LEU A 97 -7.30 -10.47 -20.86
CA LEU A 97 -8.30 -9.87 -21.76
C LEU A 97 -7.64 -9.23 -22.97
N LEU A 98 -6.41 -8.76 -22.79
CA LEU A 98 -5.58 -8.26 -23.86
C LEU A 98 -4.16 -8.77 -23.65
N SER A 99 -3.61 -9.36 -24.71
CA SER A 99 -2.24 -9.89 -24.76
C SER A 99 -1.70 -9.63 -26.16
N THR A 100 -0.73 -8.73 -26.29
CA THR A 100 -0.02 -8.48 -27.55
C THR A 100 1.40 -9.03 -27.49
N GLY A 101 2.06 -9.12 -28.65
CA GLY A 101 3.42 -9.64 -28.79
C GLY A 101 3.52 -10.98 -29.50
N SER A 102 2.42 -11.46 -30.08
CA SER A 102 2.42 -12.51 -31.12
C SER A 102 2.22 -11.88 -32.50
N PRO A 103 2.70 -12.51 -33.60
CA PRO A 103 2.46 -12.02 -34.96
C PRO A 103 0.98 -11.74 -35.21
N GLY A 104 0.66 -10.58 -35.78
CA GLY A 104 -0.72 -10.15 -36.07
C GLY A 104 -1.47 -9.51 -34.89
N THR A 105 -0.89 -9.47 -33.68
CA THR A 105 -1.45 -8.70 -32.56
C THR A 105 -0.83 -7.30 -32.51
N HIS A 106 -1.67 -6.26 -32.43
CA HIS A 106 -1.22 -4.87 -32.31
C HIS A 106 -1.85 -4.22 -31.08
N TRP A 107 -1.18 -3.20 -30.55
CA TRP A 107 -1.73 -2.37 -29.51
C TRP A 107 -2.91 -1.55 -30.03
N ASP A 108 -3.95 -1.44 -29.22
CA ASP A 108 -5.09 -0.55 -29.45
C ASP A 108 -5.49 0.05 -28.09
N PRO A 109 -5.36 1.38 -27.91
CA PRO A 109 -5.67 2.03 -26.64
C PRO A 109 -7.15 1.87 -26.24
N SER A 110 -8.06 1.83 -27.22
CA SER A 110 -9.50 1.64 -26.96
C SER A 110 -9.78 0.24 -26.42
N ARG A 111 -9.09 -0.78 -26.94
CA ARG A 111 -9.19 -2.15 -26.41
C ARG A 111 -8.59 -2.27 -25.02
N SER A 112 -7.49 -1.59 -24.74
CA SER A 112 -6.91 -1.57 -23.38
C SER A 112 -7.85 -0.92 -22.37
N GLU A 113 -8.48 0.19 -22.76
CA GLU A 113 -9.46 0.86 -21.90
C GLU A 113 -10.70 -0.02 -21.69
N ALA A 114 -11.26 -0.59 -22.75
CA ALA A 114 -12.39 -1.51 -22.68
C ALA A 114 -12.12 -2.72 -21.79
N ALA A 115 -10.93 -3.33 -21.88
CA ALA A 115 -10.53 -4.44 -21.03
C ALA A 115 -10.39 -4.03 -19.55
N SER A 116 -9.91 -2.82 -19.27
CA SER A 116 -9.84 -2.28 -17.90
C SER A 116 -11.25 -2.09 -17.33
N GLN A 117 -12.19 -1.60 -18.14
CA GLN A 117 -13.59 -1.46 -17.74
C GLN A 117 -14.30 -2.80 -17.54
N VAL A 118 -13.96 -3.83 -18.33
CA VAL A 118 -14.47 -5.19 -18.11
C VAL A 118 -14.03 -5.70 -16.74
N LEU A 119 -12.75 -5.57 -16.38
CA LEU A 119 -12.24 -5.99 -15.06
C LEU A 119 -12.94 -5.23 -13.93
N ALA A 120 -13.12 -3.91 -14.09
CA ALA A 120 -13.86 -3.12 -13.11
C ALA A 120 -15.31 -3.62 -12.91
N ARG A 121 -16.03 -3.92 -14.00
CA ARG A 121 -17.39 -4.50 -13.94
C ARG A 121 -17.43 -5.90 -13.33
N GLU A 122 -16.36 -6.68 -13.48
CA GLU A 122 -16.20 -7.99 -12.86
C GLU A 122 -15.79 -7.91 -11.37
N GLY A 123 -15.68 -6.70 -10.81
CA GLY A 123 -15.43 -6.48 -9.40
C GLY A 123 -13.95 -6.41 -9.02
N TYR A 124 -13.04 -6.19 -9.98
CA TYR A 124 -11.64 -5.83 -9.71
C TYR A 124 -11.52 -4.36 -9.32
N GLY A 125 -12.25 -3.99 -8.27
CA GLY A 125 -12.46 -2.64 -7.76
C GLY A 125 -11.82 -2.38 -6.39
N GLU A 126 -11.31 -3.42 -5.74
CA GLU A 126 -10.89 -3.35 -4.35
C GLU A 126 -9.41 -2.92 -4.24
N PRO A 127 -9.07 -1.84 -3.51
CA PRO A 127 -7.72 -1.30 -3.51
C PRO A 127 -6.74 -2.18 -2.71
N GLY A 128 -7.21 -2.83 -1.63
CA GLY A 128 -6.34 -3.53 -0.71
C GLY A 128 -5.41 -2.59 0.07
N PHE A 129 -4.20 -3.04 0.39
CA PHE A 129 -3.16 -2.25 1.06
C PHE A 129 -1.85 -2.32 0.27
N LEU A 130 -1.19 -1.18 0.05
CA LEU A 130 0.10 -1.11 -0.65
C LEU A 130 1.25 -0.92 0.35
N GLU A 131 2.22 -1.80 0.26
CA GLU A 131 3.54 -1.63 0.84
C GLU A 131 4.55 -1.26 -0.25
N THR A 132 5.25 -0.14 -0.04
CA THR A 132 6.35 0.32 -0.91
C THR A 132 7.67 -0.01 -0.24
N VAL A 133 8.54 -0.73 -0.95
CA VAL A 133 9.85 -1.18 -0.47
C VAL A 133 10.95 -0.28 -1.03
N ARG A 134 11.76 0.28 -0.13
CA ARG A 134 12.89 1.14 -0.51
C ARG A 134 13.97 0.35 -1.25
N LEU A 135 14.35 0.82 -2.44
CA LEU A 135 15.37 0.19 -3.31
C LEU A 135 16.77 0.84 -3.26
N GLY A 136 16.92 1.99 -2.60
CA GLY A 136 18.15 2.80 -2.59
C GLY A 136 19.31 2.28 -1.72
N PRO A 137 20.49 2.93 -1.80
CA PRO A 137 21.66 2.56 -1.00
C PRO A 137 21.46 3.02 0.44
N ALA A 138 21.12 2.12 1.35
CA ALA A 138 21.22 2.35 2.79
C ALA A 138 22.46 1.60 3.29
N PRO A 139 23.54 2.25 3.76
CA PRO A 139 24.78 1.56 4.16
C PRO A 139 24.60 0.37 5.15
N ALA A 140 23.51 0.32 5.93
CA ALA A 140 23.09 -0.81 6.78
C ALA A 140 22.34 -1.95 6.05
N LEU A 141 22.58 -2.13 4.75
CA LEU A 141 21.83 -3.01 3.83
C LEU A 141 21.76 -4.50 4.20
N LYS A 142 22.60 -5.01 5.11
CA LYS A 142 22.51 -6.42 5.54
C LYS A 142 21.28 -6.67 6.41
N ASP A 143 20.92 -5.73 7.27
CA ASP A 143 19.80 -5.92 8.22
C ASP A 143 18.45 -5.45 7.63
N LEU A 144 18.49 -4.64 6.56
CA LEU A 144 17.32 -4.27 5.75
C LEU A 144 16.92 -5.35 4.73
N ALA A 145 17.73 -6.40 4.57
CA ALA A 145 17.47 -7.49 3.61
C ALA A 145 16.12 -8.17 3.85
N ALA A 146 15.66 -8.22 5.11
CA ALA A 146 14.35 -8.76 5.45
C ALA A 146 13.20 -8.00 4.76
N VAL A 147 13.30 -6.67 4.65
CA VAL A 147 12.31 -5.84 3.95
C VAL A 147 12.49 -5.91 2.42
N ARG A 148 13.71 -6.08 1.91
CA ARG A 148 13.97 -6.10 0.46
C ARG A 148 13.74 -7.44 -0.23
N THR A 149 13.30 -8.45 0.52
CA THR A 149 13.08 -9.80 0.02
C THR A 149 11.67 -10.28 0.39
N PRO A 150 11.12 -11.27 -0.33
CA PRO A 150 9.84 -11.89 0.05
C PRO A 150 9.98 -12.87 1.21
N ALA A 151 11.17 -13.05 1.80
CA ALA A 151 11.43 -14.08 2.81
C ALA A 151 10.50 -13.97 4.03
N THR A 152 10.15 -12.74 4.45
CA THR A 152 9.28 -12.51 5.61
C THR A 152 7.81 -12.80 5.33
N LEU A 153 7.42 -12.99 4.05
CA LEU A 153 6.07 -13.40 3.68
C LEU A 153 5.81 -14.86 4.10
N ASP A 154 6.86 -15.69 4.15
CA ASP A 154 6.84 -17.05 4.69
C ASP A 154 5.69 -17.89 4.13
N VAL A 155 5.62 -17.92 2.80
CA VAL A 155 4.58 -18.64 2.06
C VAL A 155 4.78 -20.15 2.26
N ALA A 156 3.70 -20.87 2.55
CA ALA A 156 3.74 -22.29 2.93
C ALA A 156 4.14 -23.27 1.81
N TYR A 157 4.18 -22.81 0.56
CA TYR A 157 4.52 -23.59 -0.61
C TYR A 157 5.69 -22.96 -1.36
N ARG A 158 6.31 -23.75 -2.25
CA ARG A 158 7.48 -23.29 -3.00
C ARG A 158 7.06 -22.30 -4.10
N VAL A 159 7.41 -21.04 -3.89
CA VAL A 159 7.29 -19.99 -4.92
C VAL A 159 8.61 -19.86 -5.67
N ALA A 160 8.55 -19.84 -7.00
CA ALA A 160 9.70 -19.58 -7.85
C ALA A 160 9.96 -18.06 -7.92
N TRP A 161 10.48 -17.50 -6.82
CA TRP A 161 10.73 -16.05 -6.73
C TRP A 161 11.66 -15.56 -7.86
N PRO A 162 11.42 -14.35 -8.39
CA PRO A 162 12.30 -13.73 -9.36
C PRO A 162 13.78 -13.75 -8.96
N PRO A 163 14.69 -14.16 -9.86
CA PRO A 163 16.11 -14.18 -9.54
C PRO A 163 16.68 -12.76 -9.48
N LYS A 164 17.82 -12.62 -8.79
CA LYS A 164 18.63 -11.41 -8.89
C LYS A 164 18.94 -11.09 -10.36
N PRO A 165 18.97 -9.80 -10.76
CA PRO A 165 18.97 -8.63 -9.89
C PRO A 165 17.59 -8.01 -9.62
N HIS A 166 16.49 -8.76 -9.81
CA HIS A 166 15.16 -8.29 -9.40
C HIS A 166 15.09 -8.17 -7.87
N ALA A 167 14.69 -7.00 -7.38
CA ALA A 167 14.49 -6.71 -5.97
C ALA A 167 13.02 -6.45 -5.70
N LEU A 168 12.51 -6.92 -4.56
CA LEU A 168 11.12 -6.66 -4.16
C LEU A 168 10.95 -5.14 -4.02
N SER A 169 9.98 -4.57 -4.73
CA SER A 169 9.75 -3.12 -4.76
C SER A 169 8.39 -2.74 -4.20
N ARG A 170 7.36 -3.56 -4.43
CA ARG A 170 6.01 -3.31 -3.97
C ARG A 170 5.33 -4.62 -3.59
N VAL A 171 4.47 -4.55 -2.58
CA VAL A 171 3.58 -5.64 -2.21
C VAL A 171 2.17 -5.07 -2.08
N TYR A 172 1.29 -5.47 -2.98
CA TYR A 172 -0.13 -5.20 -2.85
C TYR A 172 -0.73 -6.34 -2.05
N TYR A 173 -1.37 -6.04 -0.93
CA TYR A 173 -2.09 -7.01 -0.10
C TYR A 173 -3.58 -6.90 -0.41
N SER A 174 -4.28 -8.03 -0.44
CA SER A 174 -5.74 -8.05 -0.50
C SER A 174 -6.34 -7.34 0.72
N ALA A 175 -7.61 -6.93 0.62
CA ALA A 175 -8.32 -6.29 1.74
C ALA A 175 -8.31 -7.17 3.00
N LEU A 176 -8.49 -8.49 2.84
CA LEU A 176 -8.44 -9.47 3.92
C LEU A 176 -7.01 -9.80 4.38
N GLY A 177 -5.98 -9.43 3.62
CA GLY A 177 -4.58 -9.65 3.98
C GLY A 177 -4.07 -11.08 3.85
N ASN A 178 -4.89 -11.97 3.30
CA ASN A 178 -4.56 -13.38 3.09
C ASN A 178 -3.90 -13.66 1.73
N CYS A 179 -3.80 -12.66 0.86
CA CYS A 179 -3.16 -12.78 -0.44
C CYS A 179 -2.36 -11.51 -0.75
N ALA A 180 -1.29 -11.67 -1.50
CA ALA A 180 -0.44 -10.57 -1.92
C ALA A 180 0.06 -10.73 -3.35
N LEU A 181 0.01 -9.64 -4.10
CA LEU A 181 0.69 -9.49 -5.37
C LEU A 181 2.03 -8.79 -5.10
N THR A 182 3.09 -9.57 -5.13
CA THR A 182 4.46 -9.08 -5.00
C THR A 182 4.93 -8.57 -6.36
N VAL A 183 5.60 -7.43 -6.38
CA VAL A 183 6.19 -6.85 -7.59
C VAL A 183 7.67 -6.61 -7.32
N PHE A 184 8.47 -7.14 -8.22
CA PHE A 184 9.91 -7.05 -8.21
C PHE A 184 10.36 -6.17 -9.37
N GLU A 185 11.34 -5.34 -9.08
CA GLU A 185 11.92 -4.41 -10.03
C GLU A 185 13.39 -4.68 -10.25
N ARG A 186 13.81 -4.49 -11.50
CA ARG A 186 15.20 -4.40 -11.89
C ARG A 186 15.47 -2.98 -12.39
N PRO A 187 15.91 -2.06 -11.50
CA PRO A 187 16.10 -0.66 -11.87
C PRO A 187 17.05 -0.51 -13.08
N GLY A 188 16.69 0.36 -14.02
CA GLY A 188 17.49 0.64 -15.21
C GLY A 188 17.41 -0.42 -16.33
N ALA A 189 16.61 -1.47 -16.15
CA ALA A 189 16.37 -2.43 -17.22
C ALA A 189 15.31 -1.93 -18.22
N PRO A 190 15.58 -1.95 -19.54
CA PRO A 190 14.59 -1.54 -20.54
C PRO A 190 13.52 -2.60 -20.83
N THR A 191 13.82 -3.86 -20.56
CA THR A 191 12.94 -5.02 -20.74
C THR A 191 13.13 -5.97 -19.56
N ASP A 192 12.14 -6.78 -19.19
CA ASP A 192 12.15 -7.60 -17.98
C ASP A 192 12.50 -6.72 -16.77
N ALA A 193 11.83 -5.57 -16.68
CA ALA A 193 12.02 -4.58 -15.63
C ALA A 193 11.12 -4.92 -14.44
N TYR A 194 9.94 -5.47 -14.70
CA TYR A 194 9.00 -5.92 -13.69
C TYR A 194 8.77 -7.44 -13.76
N ARG A 195 8.80 -8.07 -12.59
CA ARG A 195 8.28 -9.43 -12.38
C ARG A 195 7.30 -9.39 -11.22
N TYR A 196 6.32 -10.28 -11.21
CA TYR A 196 5.31 -10.30 -10.16
C TYR A 196 4.84 -11.71 -9.87
N GLU A 197 4.54 -11.97 -8.60
CA GLU A 197 4.01 -13.24 -8.12
C GLU A 197 2.82 -12.98 -7.20
N LEU A 198 1.70 -13.66 -7.49
CA LEU A 198 0.51 -13.65 -6.65
C LEU A 198 0.58 -14.86 -5.70
N VAL A 199 0.58 -14.58 -4.40
CA VAL A 199 0.77 -15.60 -3.35
C VAL A 199 -0.30 -15.53 -2.27
N ARG A 200 -0.55 -16.67 -1.63
CA ARG A 200 -1.34 -16.75 -0.40
C ARG A 200 -0.43 -16.56 0.80
N LEU A 201 -0.88 -15.75 1.75
CA LEU A 201 -0.13 -15.40 2.95
C LEU A 201 -0.67 -16.13 4.18
N PRO A 202 0.20 -16.61 5.09
CA PRO A 202 -0.21 -16.98 6.43
C PRO A 202 -0.66 -15.76 7.24
N VAL A 203 -1.43 -16.00 8.30
CA VAL A 203 -2.01 -14.95 9.16
C VAL A 203 -0.92 -14.05 9.76
N GLU A 204 0.25 -14.61 10.07
CA GLU A 204 1.36 -13.94 10.72
C GLU A 204 2.23 -13.12 9.77
N ALA A 205 2.07 -13.26 8.45
CA ALA A 205 2.94 -12.60 7.45
C ALA A 205 2.96 -11.09 7.65
N ARG A 206 1.78 -10.47 7.86
CA ARG A 206 1.67 -9.02 8.07
C ARG A 206 2.40 -8.57 9.34
N ARG A 207 2.29 -9.33 10.43
CA ARG A 207 3.00 -9.03 11.69
C ARG A 207 4.52 -9.15 11.53
N ARG A 208 5.00 -10.25 10.91
CA ARG A 208 6.43 -10.43 10.63
C ARG A 208 6.98 -9.31 9.75
N ARG A 209 6.18 -8.89 8.76
CA ARG A 209 6.51 -7.77 7.89
C ARG A 209 6.58 -6.46 8.66
N ALA A 210 5.58 -6.17 9.50
CA ALA A 210 5.57 -4.99 10.36
C ALA A 210 6.81 -4.93 11.26
N GLN A 211 7.21 -6.04 11.88
CA GLN A 211 8.41 -6.11 12.71
C GLN A 211 9.69 -5.82 11.89
N SER A 212 9.75 -6.30 10.65
CA SER A 212 10.91 -6.04 9.77
C SER A 212 11.03 -4.56 9.42
N HIS A 213 9.91 -3.89 9.11
CA HIS A 213 9.87 -2.44 8.90
C HIS A 213 10.19 -1.65 10.18
N LEU A 214 9.73 -2.11 11.35
CA LEU A 214 10.09 -1.49 12.64
C LEU A 214 11.60 -1.56 12.89
N ASN A 215 12.21 -2.72 12.66
CA ASN A 215 13.66 -2.87 12.78
C ASN A 215 14.40 -1.96 11.78
N ALA A 216 13.91 -1.88 10.53
CA ALA A 216 14.44 -0.98 9.51
C ALA A 216 14.40 0.49 9.93
N ALA A 217 13.27 0.93 10.50
CA ALA A 217 13.11 2.29 11.01
C ALA A 217 14.14 2.63 12.09
N VAL A 218 14.38 1.71 13.04
CA VAL A 218 15.35 1.89 14.11
C VAL A 218 16.77 2.01 13.56
N LEU A 219 17.14 1.18 12.58
CA LEU A 219 18.45 1.20 11.96
C LEU A 219 18.69 2.48 11.17
N LEU A 220 17.74 2.89 10.33
CA LEU A 220 17.85 4.13 9.55
C LEU A 220 17.99 5.36 10.46
N TYR A 221 17.24 5.40 11.56
CA TYR A 221 17.31 6.52 12.49
C TYR A 221 18.63 6.59 13.25
N ARG A 222 19.09 5.44 13.77
CA ARG A 222 20.25 5.40 14.70
C ARG A 222 21.59 5.29 14.00
N SER A 223 21.67 4.51 12.92
CA SER A 223 22.93 4.16 12.27
C SER A 223 23.20 5.02 11.04
N GLU A 224 22.16 5.39 10.30
CA GLU A 224 22.30 6.14 9.04
C GLU A 224 21.97 7.62 9.16
N ASN A 225 21.42 8.05 10.30
CA ASN A 225 20.88 9.40 10.50
C ASN A 225 19.86 9.79 9.39
N ASP A 226 19.17 8.79 8.82
CA ASP A 226 18.15 8.98 7.79
C ASP A 226 16.77 9.04 8.45
N LEU A 227 16.42 10.22 8.97
CA LEU A 227 15.14 10.46 9.63
C LEU A 227 13.95 10.25 8.68
N TYR A 228 14.07 10.65 7.41
CA TYR A 228 12.99 10.49 6.43
C TYR A 228 12.73 9.02 6.12
N GLY A 229 13.79 8.25 5.85
CA GLY A 229 13.71 6.81 5.66
C GLY A 229 13.12 6.12 6.88
N ALA A 230 13.61 6.45 8.07
CA ALA A 230 13.11 5.87 9.30
C ALA A 230 11.61 6.15 9.51
N LEU A 231 11.18 7.38 9.24
CA LEU A 231 9.78 7.79 9.38
C LEU A 231 8.87 6.97 8.46
N GLU A 232 9.26 6.77 7.19
CA GLU A 232 8.49 5.95 6.26
C GLU A 232 8.44 4.48 6.67
N GLU A 233 9.56 3.89 7.07
CA GLU A 233 9.58 2.50 7.54
C GLU A 233 8.69 2.31 8.79
N ALA A 234 8.73 3.25 9.74
CA ALA A 234 7.88 3.19 10.93
C ALA A 234 6.39 3.37 10.60
N ARG A 235 6.06 4.25 9.64
CA ARG A 235 4.70 4.42 9.14
C ARG A 235 4.17 3.12 8.52
N VAL A 236 4.98 2.47 7.68
CA VAL A 236 4.61 1.18 7.06
C VAL A 236 4.42 0.12 8.15
N ALA A 237 5.34 0.02 9.12
CA ALA A 237 5.22 -0.92 10.24
C ALA A 237 3.91 -0.76 11.02
N ALA A 238 3.58 0.48 11.41
CA ALA A 238 2.37 0.80 12.17
C ALA A 238 1.08 0.53 11.38
N THR A 239 1.15 0.61 10.05
CA THR A 239 0.00 0.33 9.18
C THR A 239 -0.17 -1.17 8.92
N MET A 240 0.92 -1.91 8.79
CA MET A 240 0.94 -3.36 8.52
C MET A 240 0.39 -4.19 9.69
N ASP A 241 0.75 -3.84 10.93
CA ASP A 241 0.14 -4.39 12.14
C ASP A 241 -0.33 -3.26 13.06
N PRO A 242 -1.61 -2.84 12.95
CA PRO A 242 -2.19 -1.80 13.79
C PRO A 242 -2.16 -2.10 15.30
N ARG A 243 -1.93 -3.37 15.71
CA ARG A 243 -1.86 -3.80 17.11
C ARG A 243 -0.42 -3.91 17.63
N LEU A 244 0.58 -3.70 16.77
CA LEU A 244 1.98 -3.62 17.17
C LEU A 244 2.24 -2.24 17.81
N GLY A 245 1.97 -2.12 19.11
CA GLY A 245 2.12 -0.87 19.86
C GLY A 245 3.51 -0.24 19.75
N GLU A 246 4.55 -1.08 19.68
CA GLU A 246 5.93 -0.64 19.48
C GLU A 246 6.14 0.08 18.14
N ALA A 247 5.50 -0.38 17.06
CA ALA A 247 5.59 0.28 15.75
C ALA A 247 4.92 1.65 15.76
N ARG A 248 3.74 1.76 16.40
CA ARG A 248 3.05 3.05 16.58
C ARG A 248 3.87 4.01 17.44
N TYR A 249 4.42 3.51 18.55
CA TYR A 249 5.30 4.32 19.40
C TYR A 249 6.53 4.80 18.63
N ARG A 250 7.18 3.93 17.86
CA ARG A 250 8.32 4.33 17.03
C ARG A 250 7.93 5.37 15.98
N HIS A 251 6.79 5.22 15.32
CA HIS A 251 6.26 6.20 14.38
C HIS A 251 6.03 7.56 15.07
N ALA A 252 5.43 7.56 16.27
CA ALA A 252 5.24 8.77 17.07
C ALA A 252 6.57 9.46 17.43
N THR A 253 7.56 8.69 17.89
CA THR A 253 8.89 9.20 18.23
C THR A 253 9.57 9.85 17.02
N LEU A 254 9.49 9.22 15.85
CA LEU A 254 10.10 9.76 14.63
C LEU A 254 9.34 10.96 14.07
N LEU A 255 8.01 11.00 14.20
CA LEU A 255 7.21 12.19 13.88
C LEU A 255 7.61 13.38 14.76
N ALA A 256 7.83 13.16 16.06
CA ALA A 256 8.25 14.21 16.97
C ALA A 256 9.68 14.71 16.67
N ALA A 257 10.62 13.79 16.41
CA ALA A 257 11.96 14.15 15.94
C ALA A 257 11.94 14.94 14.62
N HIS A 258 10.93 14.72 13.79
CA HIS A 258 10.71 15.45 12.54
C HIS A 258 9.89 16.75 12.71
N GLY A 259 9.49 17.11 13.93
CA GLY A 259 8.68 18.31 14.22
C GLY A 259 7.19 18.19 13.91
N ARG A 260 6.70 17.00 13.51
CA ARG A 260 5.27 16.73 13.22
C ARG A 260 4.51 16.36 14.50
N PHE A 261 4.48 17.30 15.44
CA PHE A 261 4.02 17.11 16.82
C PHE A 261 2.56 16.65 16.95
N GLU A 262 1.66 17.22 16.17
CA GLU A 262 0.23 16.85 16.19
C GLU A 262 0.00 15.38 15.84
N GLU A 263 0.80 14.87 14.91
CA GLU A 263 0.69 13.51 14.41
C GLU A 263 1.38 12.55 15.37
N ALA A 264 2.53 12.98 15.92
CA ALA A 264 3.22 12.27 16.98
C ALA A 264 2.31 12.02 18.19
N LEU A 265 1.55 13.03 18.64
CA LEU A 265 0.62 12.89 19.76
C LEU A 265 -0.51 11.89 19.46
N ARG A 266 -1.03 11.85 18.22
CA ARG A 266 -2.06 10.88 17.83
C ARG A 266 -1.52 9.45 17.86
N GLU A 267 -0.36 9.20 17.24
CA GLU A 267 0.25 7.87 17.23
C GLU A 267 0.69 7.43 18.63
N LEU A 268 1.20 8.37 19.45
CA LEU A 268 1.54 8.09 20.85
C LEU A 268 0.30 7.68 21.65
N THR A 269 -0.83 8.36 21.44
CA THR A 269 -2.11 8.01 22.09
C THR A 269 -2.53 6.59 21.74
N GLU A 270 -2.47 6.21 20.46
CA GLU A 270 -2.81 4.85 20.02
C GLU A 270 -1.80 3.81 20.54
N ALA A 271 -0.51 4.13 20.59
CA ALA A 271 0.49 3.26 21.19
C ALA A 271 0.21 3.01 22.69
N VAL A 272 -0.10 4.07 23.44
CA VAL A 272 -0.41 4.01 24.87
C VAL A 272 -1.69 3.21 25.14
N LYS A 273 -2.70 3.32 24.27
CA LYS A 273 -3.91 2.48 24.33
C LYS A 273 -3.60 0.99 24.21
N LEU A 274 -2.59 0.62 23.44
CA LEU A 274 -2.17 -0.78 23.27
C LEU A 274 -1.29 -1.26 24.43
N ASP A 275 -0.33 -0.44 24.86
CA ASP A 275 0.56 -0.72 25.99
C ASP A 275 0.92 0.58 26.73
N ALA A 276 0.50 0.68 28.00
CA ALA A 276 0.70 1.85 28.82
C ALA A 276 2.19 2.18 29.08
N ARG A 277 3.12 1.23 28.91
CA ARG A 277 4.57 1.46 29.05
C ARG A 277 5.11 2.46 28.03
N HIS A 278 4.44 2.63 26.89
CA HIS A 278 4.82 3.65 25.92
C HIS A 278 4.67 5.06 26.48
N GLY A 279 3.69 5.31 27.35
CA GLY A 279 3.52 6.61 28.01
C GLY A 279 4.67 6.92 28.96
N ALA A 280 5.11 5.93 29.73
CA ALA A 280 6.29 6.07 30.60
C ALA A 280 7.58 6.27 29.80
N SER A 281 7.72 5.58 28.66
CA SER A 281 8.85 5.73 27.74
C SER A 281 8.88 7.11 27.11
N ALA A 282 7.73 7.63 26.65
CA ALA A 282 7.60 8.94 26.03
C ALA A 282 8.03 10.09 26.97
N LYS A 283 7.73 9.98 28.28
CA LYS A 283 8.15 10.98 29.28
C LYS A 283 9.67 11.14 29.35
N LYS A 284 10.44 10.11 28.98
CA LYS A 284 11.92 10.09 29.06
C LYS A 284 12.60 10.26 27.71
N ALA A 285 11.89 10.00 26.61
CA ALA A 285 12.45 10.05 25.25
C ALA A 285 12.74 11.50 24.82
N LEU A 286 13.94 11.74 24.29
CA LEU A 286 14.44 13.08 23.91
C LEU A 286 13.62 13.68 22.78
N GLU A 287 13.12 12.85 21.87
CA GLU A 287 12.37 13.23 20.69
C GLU A 287 11.06 13.99 21.01
N PHE A 288 10.56 13.87 22.25
CA PHE A 288 9.38 14.58 22.71
C PHE A 288 9.67 15.83 23.54
N GLU A 289 10.93 16.26 23.70
CA GLU A 289 11.31 17.37 24.58
C GLU A 289 10.52 18.65 24.32
N ASP A 290 10.37 19.02 23.06
CA ASP A 290 9.67 20.23 22.61
C ASP A 290 8.16 20.21 22.90
N ILE A 291 7.57 19.03 23.05
CA ILE A 291 6.13 18.86 23.25
C ILE A 291 5.75 18.36 24.64
N ARG A 292 6.72 17.88 25.43
CA ARG A 292 6.49 17.20 26.72
C ARG A 292 5.72 18.05 27.72
N LYS A 293 5.92 19.38 27.68
CA LYS A 293 5.28 20.36 28.58
C LYS A 293 3.87 20.76 28.12
N GLN A 294 3.45 20.39 26.91
CA GLN A 294 2.14 20.76 26.40
C GLN A 294 1.04 19.93 27.09
N PRO A 295 -0.12 20.51 27.42
CA PRO A 295 -1.23 19.78 28.06
C PRO A 295 -1.67 18.54 27.27
N ARG A 296 -1.60 18.62 25.94
CA ARG A 296 -1.99 17.54 25.02
C ARG A 296 -1.02 16.35 25.07
N PHE A 297 0.25 16.56 25.42
CA PHE A 297 1.18 15.46 25.68
C PHE A 297 0.78 14.69 26.93
N ALA A 298 0.41 15.40 27.99
CA ALA A 298 -0.10 14.79 29.21
C ALA A 298 -1.40 14.03 28.97
N GLU A 299 -2.23 14.44 28.01
CA GLU A 299 -3.40 13.70 27.55
C GLU A 299 -3.01 12.43 26.77
N ALA A 300 -2.10 12.54 25.80
CA ALA A 300 -1.68 11.44 24.93
C ALA A 300 -1.04 10.26 25.70
N ILE A 301 -0.39 10.53 26.83
CA ILE A 301 0.27 9.50 27.66
C ILE A 301 -0.63 8.96 28.78
N LYS A 302 -1.88 9.42 28.90
CA LYS A 302 -2.83 8.85 29.86
C LYS A 302 -3.29 7.47 29.36
N PRO A 303 -3.17 6.41 30.18
CA PRO A 303 -3.75 5.12 29.84
C PRO A 303 -5.26 5.24 29.60
N GLY A 304 -5.74 4.74 28.46
CA GLY A 304 -7.16 4.68 28.14
C GLY A 304 -7.90 3.55 28.87
N ARG A 305 -9.24 3.60 28.88
CA ARG A 305 -10.10 2.48 29.31
C ARG A 305 -9.92 1.30 28.32
N GLY A 306 -9.00 0.39 28.57
CA GLY A 306 -8.69 -0.75 27.70
C GLY A 306 -7.21 -1.03 27.47
N THR A 307 -6.32 -0.25 28.07
CA THR A 307 -4.88 -0.54 28.08
C THR A 307 -4.60 -1.88 28.74
N LEU A 308 -3.80 -2.74 28.08
CA LEU A 308 -3.31 -3.95 28.71
C LEU A 308 -2.54 -3.58 30.00
N PRO A 309 -2.76 -4.30 31.11
CA PRO A 309 -2.09 -4.01 32.38
C PRO A 309 -0.57 -3.99 32.19
N LEU A 310 0.11 -3.10 32.92
CA LEU A 310 1.55 -3.12 33.04
C LEU A 310 1.94 -4.47 33.66
N ASP A 311 2.56 -5.36 32.89
CA ASP A 311 3.12 -6.62 33.43
C ASP A 311 4.37 -6.26 34.24
N PRO A 312 4.35 -6.41 35.58
CA PRO A 312 5.49 -6.10 36.41
C PRO A 312 6.48 -7.27 36.29
N ARG A 313 7.61 -7.03 35.62
CA ARG A 313 8.79 -7.90 35.77
C ARG A 313 9.42 -7.69 37.14
#